data_AF-A0A966V184-F1
#
_entry.id   AF-A0A966V184-F1
#
_cell.length_a   1.000
_cell.length_b   1.000
_cell.length_c   1.000
_cell.angle_alpha   90.00
_cell.angle_beta   90.00
_cell.angle_gamma   90.00
#
_symmetry.space_group_name_H-M   'P 1'
#
loop_
_entity.id
_entity.type
_entity.pdbx_description
1 polymer ?
#
loop_
_entity_poly.entity_id
_entity_poly.type
_entity_poly.pdbx_seq_one_letter_code
_entity_poly.pdbx_strand_id
1 'polypeptide(L)'
;MTYLFVMTKQNNDTSAGKCMWCRQPMPPGASSGRPRKFCSQACRQWDWVARQRAEELKLSEDELVIQRAELDRLRDQIFVLKCAIDDVEGDLDPQGDPTTRDFKAALRWILDAARPLVSADNDSYVKFGKPKK
;
A
#
# COMPACT_ATOMS: atom_id res chain seq x y z
N MET A 1 -23.70 5.31 -8.02
CA MET A 1 -22.44 5.38 -7.26
C MET A 1 -22.09 3.98 -6.79
N THR A 2 -21.42 3.23 -7.66
CA THR A 2 -21.03 1.84 -7.39
C THR A 2 -19.76 1.89 -6.57
N TYR A 3 -19.87 1.68 -5.25
CA TYR A 3 -18.69 1.50 -4.41
C TYR A 3 -18.13 0.11 -4.73
N LEU A 4 -17.19 0.04 -5.67
CA LEU A 4 -16.36 -1.14 -5.88
C LEU A 4 -15.53 -1.30 -4.58
N PHE A 5 -15.92 -2.27 -3.76
CA PHE A 5 -15.06 -2.77 -2.69
C PHE A 5 -13.77 -3.26 -3.34
N VAL A 6 -12.65 -2.64 -2.98
CA VAL A 6 -11.34 -3.06 -3.46
C VAL A 6 -10.98 -4.34 -2.70
N MET A 7 -11.35 -5.47 -3.30
CA MET A 7 -10.89 -6.81 -2.95
C MET A 7 -9.52 -7.00 -3.63
N THR A 8 -8.41 -6.80 -2.91
CA THR A 8 -7.10 -7.13 -3.47
C THR A 8 -6.77 -8.59 -3.19
N LYS A 9 -7.01 -9.45 -4.17
CA LYS A 9 -6.38 -10.75 -4.28
C LYS A 9 -4.87 -10.55 -4.48
N GLN A 10 -4.04 -10.88 -3.49
CA GLN A 10 -2.60 -10.99 -3.70
C GLN A 10 -2.26 -12.43 -4.07
N ASN A 11 -1.99 -12.67 -5.35
CA ASN A 11 -1.37 -13.91 -5.81
C ASN A 11 -0.06 -14.12 -5.03
N ASN A 12 0.02 -15.24 -4.33
CA ASN A 12 1.08 -15.53 -3.36
C ASN A 12 2.43 -15.87 -4.03
N ASP A 13 2.48 -15.93 -5.36
CA ASP A 13 3.65 -16.38 -6.13
C ASP A 13 4.85 -15.41 -6.10
N THR A 14 4.67 -14.16 -5.67
CA THR A 14 5.75 -13.15 -5.54
C THR A 14 6.25 -12.93 -4.11
N SER A 15 5.85 -13.77 -3.15
CA SER A 15 6.17 -13.61 -1.73
C SER A 15 7.57 -14.12 -1.32
N ALA A 16 8.37 -14.62 -2.26
CA ALA A 16 9.76 -14.99 -2.03
C ALA A 16 10.59 -13.75 -1.63
N GLY A 17 10.65 -13.47 -0.32
CA GLY A 17 11.44 -12.37 0.24
C GLY A 17 10.65 -11.25 0.91
N LYS A 18 9.32 -11.34 1.06
CA LYS A 18 8.52 -10.36 1.82
C LYS A 18 7.76 -11.00 2.97
N CYS A 19 7.59 -10.25 4.07
CA CYS A 19 6.80 -10.70 5.21
C CYS A 19 5.31 -10.82 4.82
N MET A 20 4.65 -11.92 5.17
CA MET A 20 3.22 -12.11 4.90
C MET A 20 2.30 -11.08 5.58
N TRP A 21 2.71 -10.53 6.73
CA TRP A 21 1.93 -9.55 7.49
C TRP A 21 2.22 -8.11 7.03
N CYS A 22 3.42 -7.58 7.30
CA CYS A 22 3.74 -6.17 7.04
C CYS A 22 4.29 -5.89 5.64
N ARG A 23 4.45 -6.92 4.79
CA ARG A 23 4.97 -6.82 3.42
C ARG A 23 6.38 -6.23 3.25
N GLN A 24 7.04 -5.89 4.35
CA GLN A 24 8.43 -5.47 4.37
C GLN A 24 9.37 -6.58 3.88
N PRO A 25 10.51 -6.23 3.27
CA PRO A 25 11.54 -7.19 2.90
C PRO A 25 11.95 -8.05 4.10
N MET A 26 12.15 -9.34 3.86
CA MET A 26 12.62 -10.25 4.89
C MET A 26 14.05 -9.89 5.30
N PRO A 27 14.37 -9.90 6.61
CA PRO A 27 15.71 -9.57 7.07
C PRO A 27 16.75 -10.52 6.48
N PRO A 28 17.94 -10.03 6.10
CA PRO A 28 19.00 -10.86 5.55
C PRO A 28 19.45 -11.87 6.61
N GLY A 29 19.56 -13.14 6.19
CA GLY A 29 19.85 -14.26 7.08
C GLY A 29 19.09 -15.49 6.65
N ALA A 30 19.70 -16.28 5.77
CA ALA A 30 19.13 -17.55 5.34
C ALA A 30 19.04 -18.48 6.55
N SER A 31 17.82 -18.79 6.98
CA SER A 31 17.58 -20.07 7.61
C SER A 31 17.88 -21.12 6.54
N SER A 32 18.95 -21.91 6.70
CA SER A 32 19.13 -23.13 5.93
C SER A 32 17.97 -24.07 6.27
N GLY A 33 16.89 -24.02 5.46
CA GLY A 33 15.65 -24.72 5.76
C GLY A 33 14.42 -24.02 5.19
N ARG A 34 13.25 -24.29 5.80
CA ARG A 34 11.96 -23.73 5.36
C ARG A 34 12.02 -22.20 5.33
N PRO A 35 11.67 -21.55 4.20
CA PRO A 35 11.65 -20.10 4.11
C PRO A 35 10.82 -19.47 5.23
N ARG A 36 11.37 -18.44 5.87
CA ARG A 36 10.65 -17.65 6.87
C ARG A 36 9.48 -16.92 6.20
N LYS A 37 8.29 -17.01 6.79
CA LYS A 37 7.08 -16.32 6.33
C LYS A 37 6.89 -14.93 6.96
N PHE A 38 7.54 -14.67 8.10
CA PHE A 38 7.36 -13.45 8.89
C PHE A 38 8.70 -12.86 9.33
N CYS A 39 8.83 -11.53 9.26
CA CYS A 39 10.04 -10.81 9.66
C CYS A 39 10.29 -10.89 11.17
N SER A 40 9.22 -10.96 11.99
CA SER A 40 9.27 -10.98 13.45
C SER A 40 8.18 -11.85 14.08
N GLN A 41 8.34 -12.20 15.37
CA GLN A 41 7.31 -12.88 16.15
C GLN A 41 6.04 -12.05 16.30
N ALA A 42 6.18 -10.73 16.44
CA ALA A 42 5.04 -9.81 16.50
C ALA A 42 4.18 -9.90 15.22
N CYS A 43 4.82 -9.89 14.04
CA CYS A 43 4.10 -10.05 12.76
C CYS A 43 3.37 -11.39 12.66
N ARG A 44 3.95 -12.49 13.16
CA ARG A 44 3.28 -13.79 13.22
C ARG A 44 2.07 -13.77 14.16
N GLN A 45 2.19 -13.13 15.33
CA GLN A 45 1.10 -13.03 16.29
C GLN A 45 -0.07 -12.24 15.72
N TRP A 46 0.21 -11.10 15.07
CA TRP A 46 -0.83 -10.27 14.47
C TRP A 46 -1.52 -10.93 13.27
N ASP A 47 -0.79 -11.66 12.43
CA ASP A 47 -1.39 -12.46 11.35
C ASP A 47 -2.39 -13.49 11.89
N TRP A 48 -2.06 -14.18 12.99
CA TRP A 48 -2.98 -15.10 13.64
C TRP A 48 -4.22 -14.39 14.21
N VAL A 49 -4.06 -13.26 14.91
CA VAL A 49 -5.18 -12.47 15.45
C VAL A 49 -6.09 -11.96 14.32
N ALA A 50 -5.50 -11.53 13.21
CA ALA A 50 -6.26 -11.03 12.07
C ALA A 50 -7.11 -12.13 11.42
N ARG A 51 -6.54 -13.33 11.21
CA ARG A 51 -7.28 -14.50 10.71
C ARG A 51 -8.44 -14.88 11.63
N GLN A 52 -8.19 -14.95 12.94
CA GLN A 52 -9.26 -15.26 13.90
C GLN A 52 -10.40 -14.23 13.86
N ARG A 53 -10.08 -12.93 13.79
CA ARG A 53 -11.11 -11.87 13.67
C ARG A 53 -11.85 -11.91 12.35
N ALA A 54 -11.16 -12.26 11.27
CA ALA A 54 -11.79 -12.46 9.96
C ALA A 54 -12.79 -13.61 10.01
N GLU A 55 -12.44 -14.73 10.63
CA GLU A 55 -13.34 -15.86 10.86
C GLU A 55 -14.59 -15.45 11.69
N GLU A 56 -14.41 -14.67 12.76
CA GLU A 56 -15.50 -14.14 13.59
C GLU A 56 -16.47 -13.26 12.78
N LEU A 57 -15.92 -12.47 11.84
CA LEU A 57 -16.68 -11.61 10.94
C LEU A 57 -17.19 -12.35 9.68
N LYS A 58 -16.90 -13.65 9.55
CA LYS A 58 -17.18 -14.47 8.36
C LYS A 58 -16.64 -13.86 7.07
N LEU A 59 -15.50 -13.17 7.18
CA LEU A 59 -14.78 -12.63 6.04
C LEU A 59 -14.01 -13.75 5.34
N SER A 60 -14.07 -13.79 4.02
CA SER A 60 -13.17 -14.63 3.24
C SER A 60 -11.74 -14.07 3.27
N GLU A 61 -10.74 -14.89 2.96
CA GLU A 61 -9.34 -14.45 2.86
C GLU A 61 -9.13 -13.30 1.86
N ASP A 62 -10.07 -13.09 0.94
CA ASP A 62 -10.03 -12.01 -0.06
C ASP A 62 -10.75 -10.73 0.40
N GLU A 63 -11.38 -10.72 1.58
CA GLU A 63 -12.18 -9.61 2.10
C GLU A 63 -11.44 -8.83 3.21
N LEU A 64 -11.58 -7.49 3.19
CA LEU A 64 -10.96 -6.61 4.18
C LEU A 64 -11.95 -5.56 4.66
N VAL A 65 -11.94 -5.28 5.97
CA VAL A 65 -12.65 -4.15 6.57
C VAL A 65 -11.70 -2.97 6.68
N ILE A 66 -12.01 -1.89 5.97
CA ILE A 66 -11.30 -0.61 6.05
C ILE A 66 -12.24 0.47 6.55
N GLN A 67 -11.70 1.45 7.29
CA GLN A 67 -12.48 2.64 7.63
C GLN A 67 -12.80 3.41 6.36
N ARG A 68 -14.04 3.85 6.21
CA ARG A 68 -14.48 4.62 5.04
C ARG A 68 -13.60 5.86 4.81
N ALA A 69 -13.29 6.59 5.88
CA ALA A 69 -12.43 7.77 5.82
C ALA A 69 -11.02 7.47 5.28
N GLU A 70 -10.46 6.30 5.61
CA GLU A 70 -9.13 5.90 5.12
C GLU A 70 -9.18 5.49 3.64
N LEU A 71 -10.24 4.81 3.21
CA LEU A 71 -10.46 4.50 1.80
C LEU A 71 -10.65 5.78 0.97
N ASP A 72 -11.42 6.74 1.49
CA ASP A 72 -11.66 8.02 0.81
C ASP A 72 -10.36 8.84 0.75
N ARG A 73 -9.56 8.88 1.83
CA ARG A 73 -8.23 9.49 1.82
C ARG A 73 -7.30 8.89 0.78
N LEU A 74 -7.26 7.57 0.66
CA LEU A 74 -6.45 6.88 -0.36
C LEU A 74 -6.91 7.26 -1.77
N ARG A 75 -8.23 7.28 -2.00
CA ARG A 75 -8.81 7.69 -3.30
C ARG A 75 -8.43 9.12 -3.65
N ASP A 76 -8.50 10.04 -2.68
CA ASP A 76 -8.13 11.44 -2.87
C ASP A 76 -6.65 11.59 -3.23
N GLN A 77 -5.76 10.85 -2.55
CA GLN A 77 -4.33 10.86 -2.86
C GLN A 77 -4.02 10.30 -4.26
N ILE A 78 -4.69 9.20 -4.66
CA ILE A 78 -4.56 8.65 -6.01
C ILE A 78 -5.10 9.64 -7.05
N PHE A 79 -6.21 10.31 -6.74
CA PHE A 79 -6.77 11.33 -7.63
C PHE A 79 -5.80 12.50 -7.84
N VAL A 80 -5.16 12.99 -6.78
CA VAL A 80 -4.12 14.03 -6.90
C VAL A 80 -2.96 13.57 -7.79
N LEU A 81 -2.49 12.33 -7.62
CA LEU A 81 -1.44 11.79 -8.49
C LEU A 81 -1.89 11.69 -9.95
N LYS A 82 -3.13 11.27 -10.20
CA LYS A 82 -3.69 11.24 -11.56
C LYS A 82 -3.68 12.65 -12.18
N CYS A 83 -4.19 13.66 -11.47
CA CYS A 83 -4.16 15.03 -11.96
C CYS A 83 -2.74 15.51 -12.24
N ALA A 84 -1.77 15.17 -11.38
CA ALA A 84 -0.38 15.53 -11.61
C ALA A 84 0.21 14.87 -12.86
N ILE A 85 -0.21 13.66 -13.21
CA ILE A 85 0.17 13.00 -14.46
C ILE A 85 -0.47 13.72 -15.65
N ASP A 86 -1.78 13.99 -15.59
CA ASP A 86 -2.51 14.68 -16.65
C ASP A 86 -1.89 16.08 -16.94
N ASP A 87 -1.49 16.82 -15.90
CA ASP A 87 -0.79 18.11 -16.03
C ASP A 87 0.55 17.96 -16.75
N VAL A 88 1.35 16.96 -16.36
CA VAL A 88 2.68 16.71 -16.95
C VAL A 88 2.59 16.27 -18.40
N GLU A 89 1.57 15.47 -18.76
CA GLU A 89 1.34 15.07 -20.15
C GLU A 89 1.04 16.30 -21.03
N GLY A 90 0.30 17.28 -20.50
CA GLY A 90 0.07 18.56 -21.18
C GLY A 90 1.32 19.45 -21.25
N ASP A 91 2.02 19.62 -20.13
CA ASP A 91 3.21 20.49 -20.02
C ASP A 91 4.39 20.01 -20.88
N LEU A 92 4.49 18.69 -21.12
CA LEU A 92 5.56 18.07 -21.89
C LEU A 92 5.14 17.68 -23.32
N ASP A 93 4.07 18.27 -23.86
CA ASP A 93 3.68 18.08 -25.26
C ASP A 93 4.87 18.43 -26.19
N PRO A 94 5.33 17.49 -27.04
CA PRO A 94 6.42 17.72 -27.98
C PRO A 94 6.20 18.92 -28.92
N GLN A 95 4.95 19.32 -29.18
CA GLN A 95 4.65 20.51 -30.00
C GLN A 95 5.05 21.83 -29.32
N GLY A 96 5.19 21.82 -27.99
CA GLY A 96 5.58 22.99 -27.20
C GLY A 96 7.08 23.21 -27.05
N ASP A 97 7.92 22.31 -27.59
CA ASP A 97 9.38 22.28 -27.40
C ASP A 97 9.82 22.43 -25.92
N PRO A 98 9.39 21.51 -25.03
CA PRO A 98 9.60 21.61 -23.59
C PRO A 98 11.08 21.60 -23.24
N THR A 99 11.49 22.51 -22.37
CA THR A 99 12.89 22.66 -21.98
C THR A 99 13.27 21.70 -20.86
N THR A 100 14.57 21.49 -20.64
CA THR A 100 15.09 20.74 -19.48
C THR A 100 14.56 21.24 -18.13
N ARG A 101 14.22 22.54 -18.03
CA ARG A 101 13.62 23.11 -16.82
C ARG A 101 12.21 22.57 -16.59
N ASP A 102 11.44 22.40 -17.65
CA ASP A 102 10.05 21.96 -17.61
C ASP A 102 9.99 20.48 -17.24
N PHE A 103 10.88 19.64 -17.81
CA PHE A 103 11.06 18.25 -17.36
C PHE A 103 11.42 18.13 -15.87
N LYS A 104 12.29 19.00 -15.35
CA LYS A 104 12.63 19.00 -13.91
C LYS A 104 11.44 19.42 -13.04
N ALA A 105 10.64 20.39 -13.52
CA ALA A 105 9.45 20.85 -12.82
C ALA A 105 8.38 19.74 -12.78
N ALA A 106 8.11 19.11 -13.93
CA ALA A 106 7.20 17.98 -14.08
C ALA A 106 7.58 16.79 -13.17
N LEU A 107 8.86 16.41 -13.16
CA LEU A 107 9.34 15.33 -12.28
C LEU A 107 9.14 15.67 -10.80
N ARG A 108 9.44 16.91 -10.40
CA ARG A 108 9.22 17.35 -9.02
C ARG A 108 7.74 17.31 -8.66
N TRP A 109 6.86 17.74 -9.56
CA TRP A 109 5.41 17.72 -9.37
C TRP A 109 4.88 16.31 -9.12
N ILE A 110 5.27 15.34 -9.97
CA ILE A 110 4.91 13.93 -9.79
C ILE A 110 5.45 13.39 -8.46
N LEU A 111 6.70 13.69 -8.11
CA LEU A 111 7.30 13.22 -6.85
C LEU A 111 6.56 13.77 -5.62
N ASP A 112 6.15 15.04 -5.66
CA ASP A 112 5.38 15.65 -4.57
C ASP A 112 3.98 15.04 -4.45
N ALA A 113 3.32 14.75 -5.56
CA ALA A 113 2.03 14.05 -5.58
C ALA A 113 2.12 12.58 -5.12
N ALA A 114 3.24 11.89 -5.40
CA ALA A 114 3.44 10.49 -5.04
C ALA A 114 3.92 10.27 -3.59
N ARG A 115 4.63 11.23 -2.99
CA ARG A 115 5.16 11.13 -1.61
C ARG A 115 4.13 10.72 -0.55
N PRO A 116 2.91 11.29 -0.52
CA PRO A 116 1.90 10.91 0.45
C PRO A 116 1.57 9.41 0.43
N LEU A 117 1.49 8.80 -0.77
CA LEU A 117 1.18 7.37 -0.94
C LEU A 117 2.26 6.47 -0.35
N VAL A 118 3.54 6.84 -0.51
CA VAL A 118 4.67 6.06 0.02
C VAL A 118 4.86 6.25 1.52
N SER A 119 4.61 7.47 2.02
CA SER A 119 4.73 7.78 3.45
C SER A 119 3.61 7.16 4.30
N ALA A 120 2.39 7.09 3.76
CA ALA A 120 1.24 6.50 4.44
C ALA A 120 1.35 4.97 4.59
N ASP A 121 1.98 4.30 3.63
CA ASP A 121 2.21 2.85 3.67
C ASP A 121 3.06 2.42 4.88
N ASN A 122 3.92 3.29 5.41
CA ASN A 122 4.74 3.01 6.60
C ASN A 122 4.00 3.21 7.94
N ASP A 123 2.87 3.92 7.95
CA ASP A 123 2.07 4.17 9.16
C ASP A 123 0.81 3.28 9.22
N SER A 124 0.61 2.43 8.22
CA SER A 124 -0.46 1.43 8.13
C SER A 124 -0.36 0.29 9.18
N TYR A 125 0.50 0.45 10.21
CA TYR A 125 0.33 -0.28 11.46
C TYR A 125 -1.04 0.10 12.03
N VAL A 126 -2.07 -0.64 11.60
CA VAL A 126 -3.38 -0.65 12.24
C VAL A 126 -3.11 -1.05 13.67
N LYS A 127 -3.01 -0.04 14.54
CA LYS A 127 -3.08 -0.21 15.98
C LYS A 127 -4.52 -0.61 16.26
N PHE A 128 -4.84 -1.88 16.01
CA PHE A 128 -5.99 -2.51 16.61
C PHE A 128 -5.78 -2.33 18.12
N GLY A 129 -6.46 -1.33 18.67
CA GLY A 129 -6.26 -0.88 20.03
C GLY A 129 -6.25 -2.08 20.96
N LYS A 130 -5.32 -2.06 21.93
CA LYS A 130 -5.40 -2.99 23.06
C LYS A 130 -6.85 -3.00 23.55
N PRO A 131 -7.50 -4.16 23.76
CA PRO A 131 -8.81 -4.18 24.38
C PRO A 131 -8.70 -3.42 25.70
N LYS A 132 -9.58 -2.43 25.92
CA LYS A 132 -9.67 -1.78 27.22
C LYS A 132 -10.10 -2.85 28.22
N LYS A 133 -9.29 -3.04 29.26
CA LYS A 133 -9.63 -3.86 30.43
C LYS A 133 -10.82 -3.26 31.17
#